data_AF-A0A2V3UX49-F1
#
_entry.id   AF-A0A2V3UX49-F1
#
_cell.length_a   1.000
_cell.length_b   1.000
_cell.length_c   1.000
_cell.angle_alpha   90.00
_cell.angle_beta   90.00
_cell.angle_gamma   90.00
#
_symmetry.space_group_name_H-M   'P 1'
#
loop_
_entity.id
_entity.type
_entity.pdbx_description
1 polymer ?
#
loop_
_entity_poly.entity_id
_entity_poly.type
_entity_poly.pdbx_seq_one_letter_code
_entity_poly.pdbx_strand_id
1 'polypeptide(L)'
;MRGAWLILGGLVLALPGFAPGSARAETGSFFKNMFGGGEGGTSPVTAPKAQDPDDVYCPPVFVPDGGAAVQAFAGAAGDKTRLRHQVVFGRLSRECKARPDGSVAVRVGVELRALLGPAGAPGRFDVPVTISVKYNEKPVMARTHRVAVPVASGSAQGEATVIENDLSVPADKAMGYDIEVSLASAAARAKPVARRRKPAPAAAAAEQSDAPAAE
;
A
#
# COMPACT_ATOMS: atom_id res chain seq x y z
N MET A 1 -13.46 59.71 -47.46
CA MET A 1 -12.97 61.05 -47.05
C MET A 1 -12.19 60.87 -45.76
N ARG A 2 -10.92 61.30 -45.76
CA ARG A 2 -10.09 61.77 -44.62
C ARG A 2 -9.95 60.81 -43.42
N GLY A 3 -8.79 60.29 -43.03
CA GLY A 3 -7.41 60.68 -43.28
C GLY A 3 -6.69 60.86 -41.93
N ALA A 4 -5.50 60.22 -41.81
CA ALA A 4 -4.36 60.53 -40.93
C ALA A 4 -4.51 60.39 -39.39
N TRP A 5 -3.47 60.17 -38.56
CA TRP A 5 -2.13 59.54 -38.60
C TRP A 5 -1.48 59.84 -37.21
N LEU A 6 -0.35 59.18 -36.90
CA LEU A 6 0.67 59.45 -35.84
C LEU A 6 0.46 58.73 -34.48
N ILE A 7 1.15 57.62 -34.18
CA ILE A 7 2.58 57.37 -33.79
C ILE A 7 2.88 57.78 -32.32
N LEU A 8 3.32 56.82 -31.48
CA LEU A 8 4.49 56.95 -30.57
C LEU A 8 4.85 55.64 -29.81
N GLY A 9 6.14 55.24 -29.86
CA GLY A 9 6.91 54.46 -28.87
C GLY A 9 6.50 52.99 -28.62
N GLY A 10 7.32 51.95 -28.84
CA GLY A 10 8.77 51.85 -28.60
C GLY A 10 9.07 51.32 -27.20
N LEU A 11 8.95 50.00 -26.97
CA LEU A 11 9.61 49.31 -25.84
C LEU A 11 9.97 47.88 -26.22
N VAL A 12 11.18 47.71 -26.76
CA VAL A 12 11.85 46.42 -26.93
C VAL A 12 12.50 46.08 -25.59
N LEU A 13 11.97 45.09 -24.88
CA LEU A 13 12.61 44.49 -23.71
C LEU A 13 13.67 43.50 -24.17
N ALA A 14 14.92 43.95 -24.19
CA ALA A 14 16.10 43.11 -24.29
C ALA A 14 16.38 42.45 -22.93
N LEU A 15 16.32 41.12 -22.86
CA LEU A 15 16.85 40.34 -21.74
C LEU A 15 18.33 39.99 -22.03
N PRO A 16 19.23 40.13 -21.04
CA PRO A 16 20.66 39.97 -21.24
C PRO A 16 21.11 38.50 -21.28
N GLY A 17 21.93 38.20 -22.28
CA GLY A 17 23.18 37.44 -22.14
C GLY A 17 23.13 36.07 -21.46
N PHE A 18 22.82 35.04 -22.24
CA PHE A 18 23.23 33.66 -21.96
C PHE A 18 24.75 33.56 -22.12
N ALA A 19 25.47 33.44 -21.01
CA ALA A 19 26.90 33.13 -21.02
C ALA A 19 27.10 31.64 -21.39
N PRO A 20 27.90 31.30 -22.42
CA PRO A 20 28.32 29.92 -22.62
C PRO A 20 29.23 29.52 -21.46
N GLY A 21 28.78 28.53 -20.69
CA GLY A 21 29.61 27.89 -19.67
C GLY A 21 30.91 27.39 -20.29
N SER A 22 32.02 27.78 -19.68
CA SER A 22 33.35 27.28 -19.99
C SER A 22 33.37 25.77 -19.81
N ALA A 23 33.38 25.02 -20.92
CA ALA A 23 33.81 23.64 -20.94
C ALA A 23 35.29 23.62 -20.55
N ARG A 24 35.58 23.38 -19.28
CA ARG A 24 36.92 23.00 -18.83
C ARG A 24 37.12 21.55 -19.29
N ALA A 25 37.63 21.39 -20.50
CA ALA A 25 38.25 20.13 -20.89
C ALA A 25 39.54 20.00 -20.06
N GLU A 26 39.56 19.09 -19.08
CA GLU A 26 40.78 18.66 -18.43
C GLU A 26 41.63 17.88 -19.45
N THR A 27 42.36 18.62 -20.26
CA THR A 27 43.45 18.11 -21.09
C THR A 27 44.62 17.79 -20.17
N GLY A 28 44.65 16.58 -19.58
CA GLY A 28 45.79 16.20 -18.74
C GLY A 28 45.69 14.95 -17.88
N SER A 29 45.06 13.86 -18.30
CA SER A 29 45.25 12.56 -17.63
C SER A 29 45.13 11.31 -18.51
N PHE A 30 44.81 11.47 -19.79
CA PHE A 30 44.67 10.32 -20.69
C PHE A 30 46.02 9.81 -21.24
N PHE A 31 46.98 10.70 -21.53
CA PHE A 31 48.28 10.30 -22.08
C PHE A 31 49.27 9.74 -21.04
N LYS A 32 48.98 9.87 -19.73
CA LYS A 32 49.84 9.37 -18.65
C LYS A 32 49.62 7.88 -18.33
N ASN A 33 48.49 7.31 -18.76
CA ASN A 33 48.17 5.89 -18.51
C ASN A 33 48.52 4.95 -19.67
N MET A 34 49.13 5.44 -20.77
CA MET A 34 49.43 4.62 -21.95
C MET A 34 50.93 4.45 -22.25
N PHE A 35 51.82 5.18 -21.58
CA PHE A 35 53.28 5.07 -21.72
C PHE A 35 53.96 5.13 -20.34
N GLY A 36 54.12 3.98 -19.68
CA GLY A 36 54.95 3.90 -18.49
C GLY A 36 54.49 2.84 -17.52
N GLY A 37 55.07 1.65 -17.62
CA GLY A 37 54.98 0.65 -16.56
C GLY A 37 55.69 1.12 -15.28
N GLY A 38 55.27 0.55 -14.16
CA GLY A 38 56.02 0.62 -12.90
C GLY A 38 55.17 0.94 -11.67
N GLU A 39 54.80 -0.13 -10.96
CA GLU A 39 54.67 -0.24 -9.49
C GLU A 39 53.67 0.62 -8.69
N GLY A 40 52.95 -0.08 -7.80
CA GLY A 40 52.40 0.52 -6.58
C GLY A 40 50.88 0.58 -6.46
N GLY A 41 50.16 -0.46 -6.89
CA GLY A 41 48.73 -0.59 -6.62
C GLY A 41 48.44 -0.90 -5.15
N THR A 42 48.26 0.13 -4.33
CA THR A 42 47.58 0.00 -3.04
C THR A 42 46.14 0.46 -3.20
N SER A 43 45.26 -0.43 -3.65
CA SER A 43 43.83 -0.25 -3.46
C SER A 43 43.55 -0.24 -1.94
N PRO A 44 42.79 0.73 -1.40
CA PRO A 44 42.31 0.58 -0.03
C PRO A 44 41.41 -0.65 0.00
N VAL A 45 41.80 -1.63 0.81
CA VAL A 45 40.99 -2.77 1.19
C VAL A 45 39.65 -2.22 1.66
N THR A 46 38.62 -2.41 0.86
CA THR A 46 37.24 -2.12 1.25
C THR A 46 36.93 -3.06 2.40
N ALA A 47 36.78 -2.50 3.60
CA ALA A 47 36.24 -3.20 4.77
C ALA A 47 34.93 -3.92 4.36
N PRO A 48 34.59 -5.07 4.97
CA PRO A 48 33.36 -5.77 4.64
C PRO A 48 32.20 -4.79 4.79
N LYS A 49 31.56 -4.48 3.65
CA LYS A 49 30.35 -3.68 3.62
C LYS A 49 29.38 -4.37 4.57
N ALA A 50 29.05 -3.72 5.68
CA ALA A 50 27.86 -4.11 6.44
C ALA A 50 26.75 -4.25 5.40
N GLN A 51 26.07 -5.40 5.37
CA GLN A 51 24.99 -5.68 4.43
C GLN A 51 24.11 -4.43 4.36
N ASP A 52 24.01 -3.80 3.18
CA ASP A 52 23.20 -2.60 3.02
C ASP A 52 21.79 -2.96 3.54
N PRO A 53 21.23 -2.22 4.52
CA PRO A 53 19.92 -2.55 5.09
C PRO A 53 18.79 -2.48 4.03
N ASP A 54 19.09 -1.91 2.87
CA ASP A 54 18.25 -1.79 1.68
C ASP A 54 18.40 -2.98 0.69
N ASP A 55 19.36 -3.89 0.87
CA ASP A 55 19.52 -5.14 0.09
C ASP A 55 18.53 -6.25 0.55
N VAL A 56 17.44 -5.85 1.20
CA VAL A 56 16.36 -6.75 1.62
C VAL A 56 15.36 -6.97 0.50
N TYR A 57 14.95 -8.23 0.33
CA TYR A 57 13.83 -8.57 -0.54
C TYR A 57 12.57 -7.84 -0.08
N CYS A 58 12.09 -6.94 -0.94
CA CYS A 58 10.91 -6.12 -0.70
C CYS A 58 10.04 -6.16 -1.98
N PRO A 59 9.01 -7.02 -2.03
CA PRO A 59 8.14 -7.20 -3.20
C PRO A 59 7.18 -6.01 -3.35
N PRO A 60 6.65 -5.71 -4.54
CA PRO A 60 5.60 -4.71 -4.71
C PRO A 60 4.34 -5.02 -3.89
N VAL A 61 3.57 -3.98 -3.60
CA VAL A 61 2.26 -4.14 -2.96
C VAL A 61 1.25 -4.57 -4.01
N PHE A 62 0.62 -5.72 -3.79
CA PHE A 62 -0.44 -6.26 -4.62
C PHE A 62 -1.83 -5.91 -4.05
N VAL A 63 -2.80 -5.74 -4.94
CA VAL A 63 -4.21 -5.54 -4.57
C VAL A 63 -5.01 -6.66 -5.21
N PRO A 64 -5.73 -7.49 -4.42
CA PRO A 64 -6.48 -8.60 -4.96
C PRO A 64 -7.71 -8.09 -5.72
N ASP A 65 -8.21 -8.90 -6.64
CA ASP A 65 -9.40 -8.57 -7.42
C ASP A 65 -10.60 -8.28 -6.51
N GLY A 66 -11.31 -7.19 -6.81
CA GLY A 66 -12.42 -6.71 -6.00
C GLY A 66 -12.04 -6.10 -4.65
N GLY A 67 -10.75 -6.12 -4.27
CA GLY A 67 -10.22 -5.48 -3.06
C GLY A 67 -9.80 -4.02 -3.25
N ALA A 68 -9.79 -3.50 -4.49
CA ALA A 68 -9.30 -2.16 -4.79
C ALA A 68 -10.27 -1.02 -4.42
N ALA A 69 -11.56 -1.33 -4.28
CA ALA A 69 -12.60 -0.34 -4.10
C ALA A 69 -13.79 -0.90 -3.30
N VAL A 70 -14.41 -0.05 -2.48
CA VAL A 70 -15.70 -0.33 -1.84
C VAL A 70 -16.68 0.74 -2.26
N GLN A 71 -17.85 0.31 -2.74
CA GLN A 71 -18.92 1.19 -3.20
C GLN A 71 -20.15 0.99 -2.32
N ALA A 72 -20.80 2.10 -1.97
CA ALA A 72 -22.09 2.10 -1.28
C ALA A 72 -23.16 2.70 -2.18
N PHE A 73 -24.28 2.00 -2.31
CA PHE A 73 -25.40 2.39 -3.19
C PHE A 73 -26.65 2.69 -2.38
N ALA A 74 -27.48 3.58 -2.90
CA ALA A 74 -28.83 3.87 -2.41
C ALA A 74 -29.81 2.81 -2.94
N GLY A 75 -29.69 1.56 -2.49
CA GLY A 75 -30.51 0.44 -2.94
C GLY A 75 -29.69 -0.69 -3.57
N ALA A 76 -30.11 -1.15 -4.75
CA ALA A 76 -29.44 -2.25 -5.44
C ALA A 76 -28.02 -1.88 -5.88
N ALA A 77 -27.07 -2.80 -5.72
CA ALA A 77 -25.68 -2.61 -6.13
C ALA A 77 -25.56 -2.54 -7.67
N GLY A 78 -24.61 -1.74 -8.16
CA GLY A 78 -24.28 -1.64 -9.59
C GLY A 78 -24.96 -0.48 -10.34
N ASP A 79 -25.98 0.13 -9.74
CA ASP A 79 -26.64 1.32 -10.30
C ASP A 79 -25.81 2.58 -10.02
N LYS A 80 -25.04 3.03 -11.02
CA LYS A 80 -24.16 4.21 -10.91
C LYS A 80 -24.90 5.50 -10.57
N THR A 81 -26.18 5.63 -10.94
CA THR A 81 -26.98 6.82 -10.62
C THR A 81 -27.32 6.90 -9.14
N ARG A 82 -27.34 5.75 -8.47
CA ARG A 82 -27.64 5.60 -7.03
C ARG A 82 -26.38 5.40 -6.18
N LEU A 83 -25.19 5.61 -6.73
CA LEU A 83 -23.95 5.56 -5.95
C LEU A 83 -23.95 6.66 -4.89
N ARG A 84 -23.83 6.29 -3.61
CA ARG A 84 -23.67 7.23 -2.48
C ARG A 84 -22.23 7.67 -2.37
N HIS A 85 -21.32 6.72 -2.27
CA HIS A 85 -19.89 7.00 -2.20
C HIS A 85 -19.10 5.79 -2.66
N GLN A 86 -17.86 6.04 -3.05
CA GLN A 86 -16.87 5.02 -3.35
C GLN A 86 -15.58 5.37 -2.61
N VAL A 87 -14.99 4.37 -1.95
CA VAL A 87 -13.65 4.48 -1.38
C VAL A 87 -12.70 3.62 -2.21
N VAL A 88 -11.58 4.20 -2.61
CA VAL A 88 -10.52 3.56 -3.41
C VAL A 88 -9.16 3.78 -2.79
N PHE A 89 -8.18 2.98 -3.19
CA PHE A 89 -6.78 3.29 -2.92
C PHE A 89 -6.32 4.48 -3.76
N GLY A 90 -5.57 5.39 -3.13
CA GLY A 90 -4.85 6.47 -3.80
C GLY A 90 -3.42 6.04 -4.11
N ARG A 91 -2.57 6.07 -3.08
CA ARG A 91 -1.16 5.67 -3.13
C ARG A 91 -0.91 4.52 -2.17
N LEU A 92 -0.03 3.62 -2.60
CA LEU A 92 0.46 2.51 -1.77
C LEU A 92 1.97 2.63 -1.68
N SER A 93 2.51 2.50 -0.47
CA SER A 93 3.95 2.52 -0.20
C SER A 93 4.35 1.33 0.65
N ARG A 94 5.60 0.91 0.48
CA ARG A 94 6.21 -0.17 1.24
C ARG A 94 7.62 0.19 1.63
N GLU A 95 8.03 -0.27 2.80
CA GLU A 95 9.40 -0.17 3.29
C GLU A 95 9.72 -1.50 3.98
N CYS A 96 10.81 -2.14 3.57
CA CYS A 96 11.27 -3.38 4.19
C CYS A 96 12.66 -3.17 4.77
N LYS A 97 12.88 -3.67 5.99
CA LYS A 97 14.15 -3.56 6.70
C LYS A 97 14.56 -4.90 7.29
N ALA A 98 15.81 -5.30 7.07
CA ALA A 98 16.38 -6.47 7.73
C ALA A 98 16.48 -6.21 9.24
N ARG A 99 16.23 -7.24 10.02
CA ARG A 99 16.52 -7.26 11.45
C ARG A 99 17.70 -8.18 11.74
N PRO A 100 18.42 -7.98 12.86
CA PRO A 100 19.56 -8.82 13.23
C PRO A 100 19.25 -10.30 13.42
N ASP A 101 17.99 -10.65 13.68
CA ASP A 101 17.49 -12.03 13.82
C ASP A 101 17.20 -12.71 12.47
N GLY A 102 17.50 -12.05 11.35
CA GLY A 102 17.22 -12.52 9.99
C GLY A 102 15.76 -12.34 9.57
N SER A 103 14.89 -11.81 10.45
CA SER A 103 13.52 -11.46 10.07
C SER A 103 13.48 -10.16 9.27
N VAL A 104 12.39 -9.95 8.52
CA VAL A 104 12.16 -8.70 7.78
C VAL A 104 11.01 -7.93 8.42
N ALA A 105 11.29 -6.69 8.80
CA ALA A 105 10.27 -5.73 9.18
C ALA A 105 9.65 -5.12 7.93
N VAL A 106 8.33 -5.24 7.77
CA VAL A 106 7.60 -4.66 6.64
C VAL A 106 6.72 -3.54 7.17
N ARG A 107 6.81 -2.37 6.55
CA ARG A 107 5.90 -1.24 6.77
C ARG A 107 5.15 -0.96 5.50
N VAL A 108 3.85 -0.73 5.62
CA VAL A 108 2.98 -0.47 4.47
C VAL A 108 2.19 0.80 4.74
N GLY A 109 2.34 1.78 3.86
CA GLY A 109 1.52 2.99 3.84
C GLY A 109 0.41 2.84 2.82
N VAL A 110 -0.80 3.21 3.22
CA VAL A 110 -2.00 3.16 2.38
C VAL A 110 -2.70 4.50 2.46
N GLU A 111 -2.80 5.18 1.32
CA GLU A 111 -3.66 6.34 1.13
C GLU A 111 -5.00 5.88 0.55
N LEU A 112 -6.08 6.39 1.12
CA LEU A 112 -7.45 6.14 0.75
C LEU A 112 -8.07 7.42 0.23
N ARG A 113 -8.95 7.28 -0.76
CA ARG A 113 -9.71 8.38 -1.35
C ARG A 113 -11.18 8.02 -1.34
N ALA A 114 -12.00 8.87 -0.73
CA ALA A 114 -13.44 8.79 -0.78
C ALA A 114 -13.95 9.75 -1.85
N LEU A 115 -14.85 9.27 -2.70
CA LEU A 115 -15.50 10.01 -3.78
C LEU A 115 -17.00 9.95 -3.55
N LEU A 116 -17.66 11.11 -3.55
CA LEU A 116 -19.12 11.18 -3.48
C LEU A 116 -19.71 10.82 -4.84
N GLY A 117 -20.72 9.96 -4.83
CA GLY A 117 -21.52 9.66 -6.02
C GLY A 117 -22.70 10.63 -6.17
N PRO A 118 -23.53 10.49 -7.21
CA PRO A 118 -24.66 11.38 -7.47
C PRO A 118 -25.72 11.39 -6.36
N ALA A 119 -25.85 10.28 -5.64
CA ALA A 119 -26.73 10.19 -4.47
C ALA A 119 -25.97 10.50 -3.15
N GLY A 120 -24.69 10.87 -3.20
CA GLY A 120 -23.85 11.07 -2.03
C GLY A 120 -24.12 12.36 -1.26
N ALA A 121 -23.72 12.36 0.01
CA ALA A 121 -23.66 13.57 0.83
C ALA A 121 -22.31 13.60 1.59
N PRO A 122 -21.77 14.78 1.91
CA PRO A 122 -20.57 14.92 2.74
C PRO A 122 -20.69 14.19 4.08
N GLY A 123 -19.57 13.72 4.63
CA GLY A 123 -19.56 12.93 5.86
C GLY A 123 -18.25 12.17 6.08
N ARG A 124 -18.26 11.25 7.04
CA ARG A 124 -17.15 10.30 7.28
C ARG A 124 -17.52 8.91 6.79
N PHE A 125 -16.64 8.31 6.01
CA PHE A 125 -16.82 6.98 5.45
C PHE A 125 -15.81 6.02 6.03
N ASP A 126 -16.29 5.09 6.87
CA ASP A 126 -15.45 4.07 7.48
C ASP A 126 -15.24 2.87 6.55
N VAL A 127 -13.98 2.57 6.24
CA VAL A 127 -13.60 1.39 5.45
C VAL A 127 -12.60 0.52 6.21
N PRO A 128 -12.79 -0.82 6.22
CA PRO A 128 -11.78 -1.73 6.74
C PRO A 128 -10.68 -1.96 5.69
N VAL A 129 -9.47 -1.50 5.98
CA VAL A 129 -8.26 -1.76 5.19
C VAL A 129 -7.56 -2.96 5.80
N THR A 130 -7.34 -4.02 5.02
CA THR A 130 -6.58 -5.20 5.45
C THR A 130 -5.26 -5.23 4.72
N ILE A 131 -4.17 -5.29 5.48
CA ILE A 131 -2.80 -5.41 5.00
C ILE A 131 -2.30 -6.78 5.44
N SER A 132 -1.82 -7.58 4.50
CA SER A 132 -1.34 -8.93 4.77
C SER A 132 -0.04 -9.23 4.07
N VAL A 133 0.77 -10.08 4.70
CA VAL A 133 1.94 -10.68 4.08
C VAL A 133 1.66 -12.16 3.89
N LYS A 134 1.84 -12.64 2.66
CA LYS A 134 1.63 -14.03 2.26
C LYS A 134 2.94 -14.67 1.86
N TYR A 135 3.07 -15.97 2.08
CA TYR A 135 4.18 -16.77 1.58
C TYR A 135 3.60 -18.05 1.00
N ASN A 136 3.83 -18.30 -0.30
CA ASN A 136 3.16 -19.37 -1.05
C ASN A 136 1.63 -19.37 -0.83
N GLU A 137 1.01 -18.22 -1.06
CA GLU A 137 -0.45 -17.96 -0.89
C GLU A 137 -0.99 -18.07 0.55
N LYS A 138 -0.21 -18.57 1.50
CA LYS A 138 -0.62 -18.70 2.90
C LYS A 138 -0.35 -17.40 3.66
N PRO A 139 -1.33 -16.87 4.42
CA PRO A 139 -1.12 -15.67 5.22
C PRO A 139 -0.10 -15.96 6.33
N VAL A 140 1.01 -15.21 6.33
CA VAL A 140 1.99 -15.20 7.41
C VAL A 140 1.52 -14.27 8.52
N MET A 141 1.05 -13.09 8.13
CA MET A 141 0.51 -12.07 9.03
C MET A 141 -0.57 -11.27 8.31
N ALA A 142 -1.60 -10.84 9.05
CA ALA A 142 -2.60 -9.91 8.56
C ALA A 142 -3.01 -8.92 9.66
N ARG A 143 -3.27 -7.68 9.26
CA ARG A 143 -3.75 -6.60 10.12
C ARG A 143 -4.87 -5.85 9.42
N THR A 144 -5.94 -5.55 10.15
CA THR A 144 -7.09 -4.82 9.62
C THR A 144 -7.30 -3.55 10.42
N HIS A 145 -7.27 -2.41 9.71
CA HIS A 145 -7.53 -1.08 10.25
C HIS A 145 -8.90 -0.59 9.81
N ARG A 146 -9.66 0.03 10.72
CA ARG A 146 -10.84 0.81 10.34
C ARG A 146 -10.42 2.25 10.13
N VAL A 147 -10.50 2.72 8.89
CA VAL A 147 -10.06 4.07 8.52
C VAL A 147 -11.28 4.89 8.13
N ALA A 148 -11.47 6.01 8.83
CA ALA A 148 -12.51 6.98 8.52
C ALA A 148 -11.97 7.98 7.49
N VAL A 149 -12.54 8.00 6.28
CA VAL A 149 -12.19 8.99 5.25
C VAL A 149 -13.18 10.15 5.32
N PRO A 150 -12.77 11.36 5.74
CA PRO A 150 -13.66 12.51 5.84
C PRO A 150 -13.81 13.20 4.48
N VAL A 151 -15.04 13.53 4.11
CA VAL A 151 -15.36 14.42 2.99
C VAL A 151 -16.07 15.66 3.54
N ALA A 152 -15.42 16.81 3.37
CA ALA A 152 -15.94 18.09 3.86
C ALA A 152 -17.11 18.59 3.02
N SER A 153 -17.97 19.42 3.63
CA SER A 153 -19.05 20.12 2.92
C SER A 153 -18.48 20.96 1.77
N GLY A 154 -19.12 20.91 0.61
CA GLY A 154 -18.65 21.58 -0.61
C GLY A 154 -17.52 20.86 -1.34
N SER A 155 -17.00 19.74 -0.82
CA SER A 155 -16.01 18.89 -1.51
C SER A 155 -16.67 17.64 -2.08
N ALA A 156 -16.26 17.23 -3.27
CA ALA A 156 -16.71 15.97 -3.89
C ALA A 156 -15.86 14.76 -3.46
N GLN A 157 -14.73 15.00 -2.81
CA GLN A 157 -13.76 13.97 -2.42
C GLN A 157 -13.04 14.31 -1.12
N GLY A 158 -12.43 13.30 -0.52
CA GLY A 158 -11.60 13.41 0.66
C GLY A 158 -10.57 12.29 0.72
N GLU A 159 -9.52 12.48 1.52
CA GLU A 159 -8.39 11.55 1.60
C GLU A 159 -8.07 11.21 3.06
N ALA A 160 -7.51 10.02 3.28
CA ALA A 160 -6.99 9.59 4.58
C ALA A 160 -5.81 8.63 4.37
N THR A 161 -4.88 8.59 5.33
CA THR A 161 -3.71 7.71 5.25
C THR A 161 -3.64 6.84 6.49
N VAL A 162 -3.26 5.58 6.31
CA VAL A 162 -2.94 4.64 7.38
C VAL A 162 -1.56 4.02 7.11
N ILE A 163 -0.78 3.84 8.17
CA ILE A 163 0.54 3.20 8.10
C ILE A 163 0.53 2.03 9.08
N GLU A 164 0.83 0.84 8.57
CA GLU A 164 1.04 -0.35 9.38
C GLU A 164 2.54 -0.60 9.52
N ASN A 165 3.01 -0.77 10.76
CA ASN A 165 4.43 -0.93 11.09
C ASN A 165 4.76 -2.29 11.73
N ASP A 166 3.75 -3.05 12.15
CA ASP A 166 3.89 -4.25 12.98
C ASP A 166 3.81 -5.55 12.14
N LEU A 167 4.23 -5.49 10.87
CA LEU A 167 4.36 -6.68 10.03
C LEU A 167 5.79 -7.20 10.12
N SER A 168 5.90 -8.45 10.55
CA SER A 168 7.17 -9.15 10.69
C SER A 168 7.13 -10.43 9.86
N VAL A 169 8.07 -10.57 8.94
CA VAL A 169 8.27 -11.79 8.16
C VAL A 169 9.37 -12.60 8.82
N PRO A 170 9.07 -13.84 9.27
CA PRO A 170 10.07 -14.74 9.82
C PRO A 170 11.25 -15.01 8.86
N ALA A 171 12.42 -15.30 9.40
CA ALA A 171 13.65 -15.51 8.62
C ALA A 171 13.54 -16.65 7.59
N ASP A 172 12.77 -17.71 7.91
CA ASP A 172 12.49 -18.84 7.00
C ASP A 172 11.63 -18.44 5.77
N LYS A 173 11.04 -17.23 5.79
CA LYS A 173 10.16 -16.70 4.74
C LYS A 173 10.61 -15.32 4.26
N ALA A 174 11.83 -14.90 4.59
CA ALA A 174 12.36 -13.58 4.26
C ALA A 174 12.50 -13.32 2.75
N MET A 175 12.41 -14.36 1.92
CA MET A 175 12.51 -14.31 0.46
C MET A 175 11.23 -14.89 -0.16
N GLY A 176 10.71 -14.27 -1.22
CA GLY A 176 9.55 -14.79 -1.97
C GLY A 176 8.21 -14.69 -1.25
N TYR A 177 8.06 -13.78 -0.29
CA TYR A 177 6.77 -13.37 0.25
C TYR A 177 6.10 -12.32 -0.65
N ASP A 178 4.79 -12.15 -0.51
CA ASP A 178 4.00 -11.12 -1.19
C ASP A 178 3.34 -10.20 -0.16
N ILE A 179 3.22 -8.91 -0.49
CA ILE A 179 2.49 -7.93 0.30
C ILE A 179 1.16 -7.67 -0.39
N GLU A 180 0.04 -7.84 0.33
CA GLU A 180 -1.30 -7.64 -0.21
C GLU A 180 -2.10 -6.64 0.62
N VAL A 181 -2.78 -5.72 -0.05
CA VAL A 181 -3.68 -4.74 0.57
C VAL A 181 -5.06 -4.83 -0.06
N SER A 182 -6.10 -4.91 0.77
CA SER A 182 -7.49 -4.98 0.33
C SER A 182 -8.42 -4.11 1.17
N LEU A 183 -9.41 -3.51 0.51
CA LEU A 183 -10.58 -2.92 1.15
C LEU A 183 -11.63 -4.02 1.29
N ALA A 184 -11.94 -4.42 2.52
CA ALA A 184 -13.01 -5.39 2.72
C ALA A 184 -14.37 -4.69 2.55
N SER A 185 -15.14 -5.10 1.55
CA SER A 185 -16.56 -4.73 1.49
C SER A 185 -17.25 -5.22 2.76
N ALA A 186 -18.15 -4.41 3.33
CA ALA A 186 -18.99 -4.86 4.45
C ALA A 186 -19.79 -6.14 4.09
N ALA A 187 -20.04 -6.39 2.79
CA ALA A 187 -20.66 -7.61 2.28
C ALA A 187 -19.70 -8.82 2.19
N ALA A 188 -18.38 -8.59 2.21
CA ALA A 188 -17.35 -9.63 2.19
C ALA A 188 -16.94 -10.11 3.60
N ARG A 189 -17.53 -9.54 4.67
CA ARG A 189 -17.50 -10.19 5.98
C ARG A 189 -18.36 -11.45 5.88
N ALA A 190 -17.75 -12.57 5.49
CA ALA A 190 -18.34 -13.88 5.72
C ALA A 190 -18.78 -13.92 7.18
N LYS A 191 -20.10 -14.07 7.40
CA LYS A 191 -20.68 -14.24 8.74
C LYS A 191 -19.81 -15.29 9.45
N PRO A 192 -19.32 -15.03 10.68
CA PRO A 192 -18.70 -16.09 11.45
C PRO A 192 -19.75 -17.21 11.50
N VAL A 193 -19.42 -18.38 10.93
CA VAL A 193 -20.25 -19.57 11.09
C VAL A 193 -20.30 -19.81 12.58
N ALA A 194 -21.39 -19.38 13.20
CA ALA A 194 -21.70 -19.72 14.57
C ALA A 194 -21.61 -21.24 14.61
N ARG A 195 -20.56 -21.77 15.24
CA ARG A 195 -20.39 -23.21 15.44
C ARG A 195 -21.65 -23.67 16.15
N ARG A 196 -22.55 -24.30 15.39
CA ARG A 196 -23.76 -24.91 15.90
C ARG A 196 -23.27 -25.95 16.90
N ARG A 197 -23.37 -25.64 18.20
CA ARG A 197 -23.10 -26.62 19.25
C ARG A 197 -23.97 -27.82 18.92
N LYS A 198 -23.33 -28.95 18.66
CA LYS A 198 -24.00 -30.22 18.41
C LYS A 198 -24.87 -30.52 19.64
N PRO A 199 -26.19 -30.72 19.49
CA PRO A 199 -26.99 -31.19 20.60
C PRO A 199 -26.43 -32.54 21.06
N ALA A 200 -26.16 -32.67 22.35
CA ALA A 200 -25.85 -33.95 22.95
C ALA A 200 -27.01 -34.92 22.68
N PRO A 201 -26.75 -36.18 22.28
CA PRO A 201 -27.82 -37.15 22.17
C PRO A 201 -28.34 -37.48 23.58
N ALA A 202 -29.55 -37.02 23.85
CA ALA A 202 -30.39 -37.58 24.90
C ALA A 202 -31.02 -38.86 24.34
N ALA A 203 -30.63 -40.02 24.88
CA ALA A 203 -31.50 -41.18 25.12
C ALA A 203 -30.66 -42.43 25.41
N ALA A 204 -30.70 -42.87 26.67
CA ALA A 204 -30.78 -44.28 27.05
C ALA A 204 -31.19 -44.32 28.53
N ALA A 205 -32.48 -44.12 28.77
CA ALA A 205 -33.11 -44.48 30.01
C ALA A 205 -33.55 -45.95 29.91
N ALA A 206 -33.18 -46.71 30.94
CA ALA A 206 -33.91 -47.80 31.56
C ALA A 206 -34.37 -48.98 30.68
N GLU A 207 -33.63 -50.09 30.76
CA GLU A 207 -34.24 -51.42 30.84
C GLU A 207 -33.39 -52.28 31.81
N GLN A 208 -33.79 -52.29 33.08
CA GLN A 208 -33.35 -53.25 34.09
C GLN A 208 -34.61 -53.86 34.68
N SER A 209 -35.01 -54.97 34.09
CA SER A 209 -35.89 -55.98 34.68
C SER A 209 -35.05 -56.87 35.60
N ASP A 210 -35.24 -56.78 36.91
CA ASP A 210 -35.12 -57.93 37.80
C ASP A 210 -35.99 -57.72 39.06
N ALA A 211 -36.53 -58.82 39.56
CA ALA A 211 -37.81 -58.94 40.25
C ALA A 211 -37.76 -58.67 41.78
N PRO A 212 -38.91 -58.48 42.45
CA PRO A 212 -39.02 -58.51 43.91
C PRO A 212 -39.11 -59.95 44.45
N ALA A 213 -38.74 -60.08 45.72
CA ALA A 213 -38.66 -61.31 46.52
C ALA A 213 -40.02 -61.89 46.99
N ALA A 214 -39.92 -63.10 47.55
CA ALA A 214 -40.84 -63.86 48.41
C ALA A 214 -41.85 -64.80 47.70
N GLU A 215 -41.65 -66.12 47.83
CA GLU A 215 -42.16 -66.95 48.95
C GLU A 215 -41.35 -68.25 49.06
#